data_AF-A0A822EXC1-F1
#
_entry.id   AF-A0A822EXC1-F1
#
_cell.length_a   1.000
_cell.length_b   1.000
_cell.length_c   1.000
_cell.angle_alpha   90.00
_cell.angle_beta   90.00
_cell.angle_gamma   90.00
#
_symmetry.space_group_name_H-M   'P 1'
#
loop_
_entity.id
_entity.type
_entity.pdbx_description
1 polymer ?
#
loop_
_entity_poly.entity_id
_entity_poly.type
_entity_poly.pdbx_seq_one_letter_code
_entity_poly.pdbx_strand_id
1 'polypeptide(L)'
;KEQRVDDLLNSFRTRFWLEEHQWYVRCDWDRCQQDSCRDDIFLYTLPYTFNDYYLHDSIIKEKSTCPGNDIHFSYDQVHSLQYEIFPPTNQISSQFMFLNIHELYMYFPIDVNFWLVMPRLDHLKSLSVGIDDLVQTFDTLCQLQTILDRAPRLYSLTFERWPETFTDMPPFNYSSNSVRLLHLQDIDRPYNHRQCVILSRSSLGKQCEILSITVKYRRSILYLLRKMTNLRALNFISQEDPWADRNQHYSSSSSEDDGTDDELIAWLKDCLPSTYTITRCTEGVTEFGTRTIGYPIRLWIG
;
A
#
# COMPACT_ATOMS: atom_id res chain seq x y z
N LYS A 1 25.25 -13.24 15.48
CA LYS A 1 23.84 -12.82 15.69
C LYS A 1 23.16 -13.59 16.81
N GLU A 2 23.08 -14.91 16.72
CA GLU A 2 22.33 -15.72 17.69
C GLU A 2 22.75 -15.50 19.15
N GLN A 3 24.06 -15.44 19.44
CA GLN A 3 24.54 -15.11 20.80
C GLN A 3 24.04 -13.74 21.28
N ARG A 4 24.03 -12.70 20.42
CA ARG A 4 23.50 -11.36 20.78
C ARG A 4 22.00 -11.43 21.08
N VAL A 5 21.26 -12.25 20.34
CA VAL A 5 19.84 -12.49 20.60
C VAL A 5 19.66 -13.20 21.94
N ASP A 6 20.48 -14.21 22.24
CA ASP A 6 20.43 -14.92 23.52
C ASP A 6 20.76 -13.98 24.69
N ASP A 7 21.81 -13.16 24.57
CA ASP A 7 22.19 -12.17 25.56
C ASP A 7 21.05 -11.16 25.79
N LEU A 8 20.43 -10.67 24.70
CA LEU A 8 19.30 -9.75 24.76
C LEU A 8 18.10 -10.38 25.47
N LEU A 9 17.68 -11.57 25.06
CA LEU A 9 16.55 -12.27 25.68
C LEU A 9 16.83 -12.61 27.15
N ASN A 10 18.05 -13.00 27.49
CA ASN A 10 18.46 -13.27 28.87
C ASN A 10 18.34 -12.01 29.75
N SER A 11 18.55 -10.82 29.20
CA SER A 11 18.34 -9.56 29.95
C SER A 11 16.87 -9.34 30.37
N PHE A 12 15.92 -9.95 29.66
CA PHE A 12 14.48 -9.92 29.97
C PHE A 12 14.02 -11.13 30.80
N ARG A 13 14.88 -12.12 31.04
CA ARG A 13 14.56 -13.30 31.87
C ARG A 13 14.74 -13.02 33.36
N THR A 14 14.01 -12.03 33.85
CA THR A 14 13.98 -11.69 35.28
C THR A 14 12.60 -11.94 35.86
N ARG A 15 12.54 -12.06 37.19
CA ARG A 15 11.28 -12.19 37.95
C ARG A 15 10.30 -11.05 37.64
N PHE A 16 10.82 -9.83 37.53
CA PHE A 16 10.03 -8.64 37.19
C PHE A 16 9.25 -8.83 35.87
N TRP A 17 9.93 -9.24 34.79
CA TRP A 17 9.30 -9.39 33.49
C TRP A 17 8.39 -10.61 33.40
N LEU A 18 8.88 -11.78 33.84
CA LEU A 18 8.21 -13.06 33.56
C LEU A 18 7.17 -13.45 34.63
N GLU A 19 7.44 -13.20 35.90
CA GLU A 19 6.54 -13.61 36.99
C GLU A 19 5.59 -12.49 37.41
N GLU A 20 6.11 -11.27 37.61
CA GLU A 20 5.31 -10.15 38.13
C GLU A 20 4.42 -9.53 37.05
N HIS A 21 4.94 -9.35 35.83
CA HIS A 21 4.23 -8.67 34.74
C HIS A 21 3.74 -9.61 33.64
N GLN A 22 4.29 -10.83 33.55
CA GLN A 22 4.00 -11.78 32.46
C GLN A 22 4.19 -11.16 31.07
N TRP A 23 5.19 -10.29 30.95
CA TRP A 23 5.58 -9.66 29.70
C TRP A 23 6.69 -10.47 29.06
N TYR A 24 6.32 -11.22 28.03
CA TYR A 24 7.27 -11.99 27.26
C TYR A 24 7.85 -11.15 26.15
N VAL A 25 9.12 -11.38 25.85
CA VAL A 25 9.88 -10.65 24.84
C VAL A 25 10.29 -11.63 23.77
N ARG A 26 10.17 -11.18 22.52
CA ARG A 26 10.50 -11.95 21.34
C ARG A 26 11.48 -11.19 20.47
N CYS A 27 12.43 -11.96 19.93
CA CYS A 27 13.41 -11.51 18.97
C CYS A 27 13.20 -12.24 17.65
N ASP A 28 13.07 -11.48 16.57
CA ASP A 28 13.07 -11.97 15.20
C ASP A 28 14.31 -11.42 14.47
N TRP A 29 14.96 -12.24 13.64
CA TRP A 29 16.12 -11.79 12.87
C TRP A 29 16.35 -12.60 11.61
N ASP A 30 17.14 -12.01 10.72
CA ASP A 30 17.44 -12.57 9.41
C ASP A 30 18.51 -13.69 9.44
N ARG A 31 18.30 -14.75 8.65
CA ARG A 31 19.28 -15.85 8.48
C ARG A 31 20.35 -15.52 7.45
N CYS A 32 20.19 -14.47 6.65
CA CYS A 32 21.09 -14.16 5.57
C CYS A 32 22.56 -14.13 6.03
N GLN A 33 23.36 -15.05 5.48
CA GLN A 33 24.78 -15.25 5.81
C GLN A 33 25.72 -14.45 4.88
N GLN A 34 25.17 -13.71 3.91
CA GLN A 34 25.97 -12.84 3.05
C GLN A 34 26.17 -11.49 3.71
N ASP A 35 27.39 -10.94 3.59
CA ASP A 35 27.84 -9.67 4.18
C ASP A 35 27.03 -8.43 3.75
N SER A 36 26.08 -8.57 2.82
CA SER A 36 25.19 -7.51 2.33
C SER A 36 23.86 -7.39 3.08
N CYS A 37 23.52 -8.32 3.97
CA CYS A 37 22.25 -8.30 4.68
C CYS A 37 22.31 -7.47 5.96
N ARG A 38 21.22 -6.74 6.25
CA ARG A 38 21.14 -5.87 7.44
C ARG A 38 21.28 -6.71 8.72
N ASP A 39 22.02 -6.16 9.68
CA ASP A 39 22.30 -6.78 10.98
C ASP A 39 21.18 -6.53 12.00
N ASP A 40 19.95 -6.45 11.51
CA ASP A 40 18.79 -6.03 12.28
C ASP A 40 18.24 -7.18 13.14
N ILE A 41 17.95 -6.87 14.39
CA ILE A 41 17.23 -7.74 15.34
C ILE A 41 15.98 -6.98 15.74
N PHE A 42 14.81 -7.53 15.44
CA PHE A 42 13.53 -6.95 15.82
C PHE A 42 13.15 -7.47 17.20
N LEU A 43 12.90 -6.56 18.13
CA LEU A 43 12.53 -6.86 19.51
C LEU A 43 11.13 -6.33 19.80
N TYR A 44 10.26 -7.18 20.33
CA TYR A 44 8.90 -6.77 20.70
C TYR A 44 8.33 -7.66 21.82
N THR A 45 7.21 -7.22 22.40
CA THR A 45 6.52 -7.94 23.47
C THR A 45 5.46 -8.91 22.93
N LEU A 46 5.12 -9.94 23.69
CA LEU A 46 3.99 -10.83 23.43
C LEU A 46 2.88 -10.62 24.49
N PRO A 47 1.60 -10.58 24.10
CA PRO A 47 1.11 -10.59 22.71
C PRO A 47 1.60 -9.35 21.94
N TYR A 48 1.67 -9.46 20.62
CA TYR A 48 2.08 -8.34 19.77
C TYR A 48 1.07 -7.20 19.93
N THR A 49 1.53 -6.00 20.29
CA THR A 49 0.67 -4.85 20.62
C THR A 49 0.69 -3.75 19.58
N PHE A 50 1.56 -3.84 18.58
CA PHE A 50 1.64 -2.81 17.54
C PHE A 50 0.59 -3.07 16.45
N ASN A 51 0.10 -1.97 15.86
CA ASN A 51 -0.90 -2.03 14.79
C ASN A 51 -0.29 -2.39 13.44
N ASP A 52 1.01 -2.11 13.25
CA ASP A 52 1.73 -2.31 12.00
C ASP A 52 2.68 -3.49 12.13
N TYR A 53 2.74 -4.34 11.11
CA TYR A 53 3.70 -5.43 11.03
C TYR A 53 4.33 -5.49 9.64
N TYR A 54 5.64 -5.71 9.60
CA TYR A 54 6.41 -5.91 8.37
C TYR A 54 6.82 -7.37 8.28
N LEU A 55 6.12 -8.14 7.45
CA LEU A 55 6.43 -9.53 7.19
C LEU A 55 7.29 -9.63 5.93
N HIS A 56 8.57 -9.88 6.14
CA HIS A 56 9.56 -10.01 5.07
C HIS A 56 10.10 -11.43 5.02
N ASP A 57 10.35 -11.92 3.81
CA ASP A 57 10.88 -13.27 3.53
C ASP A 57 12.14 -13.65 4.34
N SER A 58 12.89 -12.63 4.73
CA SER A 58 14.15 -12.83 5.42
C SER A 58 14.01 -13.10 6.93
N ILE A 59 12.82 -12.98 7.52
CA ILE A 59 12.59 -13.34 8.93
C ILE A 59 12.53 -14.88 9.06
N ILE A 60 13.68 -15.48 9.37
CA ILE A 60 13.85 -16.94 9.32
C ILE A 60 14.13 -17.53 10.71
N LYS A 61 14.48 -16.70 11.70
CA LYS A 61 14.72 -17.16 13.07
C LYS A 61 13.99 -16.30 14.10
N GLU A 62 13.45 -16.99 15.09
CA GLU A 62 12.75 -16.43 16.23
C GLU A 62 13.23 -17.07 17.53
N LYS A 63 13.24 -16.28 18.61
CA LYS A 63 13.38 -16.77 19.99
C LYS A 63 12.54 -15.91 20.91
N SER A 64 11.98 -16.52 21.95
CA SER A 64 11.10 -15.84 22.91
C SER A 64 11.43 -16.22 24.35
N THR A 65 11.08 -15.34 25.30
CA THR A 65 11.05 -15.66 26.73
C THR A 65 9.76 -16.35 27.18
N CYS A 66 8.77 -16.51 26.28
CA CYS A 66 7.51 -17.19 26.57
C CYS A 66 7.73 -18.69 26.85
N PRO A 67 7.24 -19.23 27.98
CA PRO A 67 7.36 -20.65 28.29
C PRO A 67 6.34 -21.47 27.48
N GLY A 68 6.82 -22.18 26.47
CA GLY A 68 6.00 -23.08 25.64
C GLY A 68 6.27 -22.86 24.17
N ASN A 69 6.54 -23.93 23.44
CA ASN A 69 6.68 -23.90 21.98
C ASN A 69 5.33 -23.72 21.28
N ASP A 70 4.29 -23.17 21.90
CA ASP A 70 2.96 -23.15 21.30
C ASP A 70 2.97 -22.32 20.00
N ILE A 71 2.67 -23.06 18.93
CA ILE A 71 3.17 -22.88 17.56
C ILE A 71 2.34 -21.84 16.79
N HIS A 72 1.40 -21.14 17.44
CA HIS A 72 0.50 -20.21 16.76
C HIS A 72 0.45 -18.88 17.50
N PHE A 73 1.19 -17.91 16.96
CA PHE A 73 1.15 -16.55 17.44
C PHE A 73 0.03 -15.83 16.72
N SER A 74 -0.99 -15.43 17.49
CA SER A 74 -2.05 -14.59 16.98
C SER A 74 -1.59 -13.13 16.97
N TYR A 75 -1.64 -12.49 15.81
CA TYR A 75 -1.31 -11.08 15.62
C TYR A 75 -2.58 -10.23 15.54
N ASP A 76 -3.52 -10.46 16.47
CA ASP A 76 -4.86 -9.86 16.43
C ASP A 76 -4.88 -8.32 16.51
N GLN A 77 -3.85 -7.72 17.08
CA GLN A 77 -3.70 -6.25 17.17
C GLN A 77 -3.14 -5.64 15.88
N VAL A 78 -2.58 -6.45 14.98
CA VAL A 78 -2.06 -5.97 13.70
C VAL A 78 -3.25 -5.67 12.80
N HIS A 79 -3.35 -4.41 12.40
CA HIS A 79 -4.36 -3.90 11.48
C HIS A 79 -3.75 -3.53 10.12
N SER A 80 -2.44 -3.29 10.08
CA SER A 80 -1.69 -2.87 8.90
C SER A 80 -0.55 -3.85 8.69
N LEU A 81 -0.54 -4.52 7.54
CA LEU A 81 0.46 -5.53 7.20
C LEU A 81 1.15 -5.16 5.90
N GLN A 82 2.47 -5.11 5.94
CA GLN A 82 3.30 -5.09 4.75
C GLN A 82 3.87 -6.50 4.52
N TYR A 83 3.41 -7.13 3.44
CA TYR A 83 3.65 -8.52 3.08
C TYR A 83 4.63 -8.58 1.89
N GLU A 84 5.90 -8.81 2.21
CA GLU A 84 7.00 -8.84 1.24
C GLU A 84 7.68 -10.20 1.27
N ILE A 85 6.99 -11.18 0.72
CA ILE A 85 7.50 -12.53 0.51
C ILE A 85 7.60 -12.79 -0.97
N PHE A 86 8.81 -13.11 -1.44
CA PHE A 86 9.06 -13.40 -2.84
C PHE A 86 9.16 -14.92 -3.05
N PRO A 87 8.37 -15.53 -3.94
CA PRO A 87 8.58 -16.92 -4.31
C PRO A 87 10.00 -17.11 -4.91
N PRO A 88 10.68 -18.27 -4.72
CA PRO A 88 10.20 -19.55 -4.21
C PRO A 88 10.82 -19.97 -2.87
N THR A 89 11.24 -19.02 -2.03
CA THR A 89 11.95 -19.24 -0.75
C THR A 89 11.01 -19.86 0.29
N ASN A 90 10.68 -21.13 0.08
CA ASN A 90 9.86 -21.95 0.95
C ASN A 90 10.52 -22.04 2.33
N GLN A 91 9.98 -21.31 3.31
CA GLN A 91 9.58 -21.79 4.64
C GLN A 91 9.18 -20.58 5.49
N ILE A 92 8.13 -19.87 5.10
CA ILE A 92 7.41 -19.08 6.12
C ILE A 92 6.84 -20.10 7.09
N SER A 93 7.20 -19.92 8.35
CA SER A 93 6.66 -20.71 9.42
C SER A 93 5.15 -20.51 9.44
N SER A 94 4.36 -21.58 9.45
CA SER A 94 2.89 -21.57 9.65
C SER A 94 2.45 -21.01 11.02
N GLN A 95 3.36 -20.31 11.68
CA GLN A 95 3.26 -19.72 13.00
C GLN A 95 2.66 -18.31 12.96
N PHE A 96 2.71 -17.62 11.82
CA PHE A 96 2.09 -16.31 11.64
C PHE A 96 0.62 -16.46 11.24
N MET A 97 -0.27 -15.83 12.00
CA MET A 97 -1.69 -15.73 11.65
C MET A 97 -2.19 -14.31 11.92
N PHE A 98 -2.67 -13.65 10.87
CA PHE A 98 -3.24 -12.31 10.94
C PHE A 98 -4.73 -12.38 10.60
N LEU A 99 -5.59 -12.18 11.61
CA LEU A 99 -7.04 -12.36 11.47
C LEU A 99 -7.82 -11.05 11.27
N ASN A 100 -7.21 -9.91 11.57
CA ASN A 100 -7.89 -8.62 11.66
C ASN A 100 -7.19 -7.50 10.83
N ILE A 101 -6.61 -7.87 9.68
CA ILE A 101 -5.97 -6.90 8.79
C ILE A 101 -7.02 -5.98 8.14
N HIS A 102 -6.82 -4.67 8.28
CA HIS A 102 -7.61 -3.61 7.65
C HIS A 102 -6.86 -2.99 6.47
N GLU A 103 -5.53 -2.97 6.52
CA GLU A 103 -4.67 -2.40 5.50
C GLU A 103 -3.60 -3.43 5.12
N LEU A 104 -3.53 -3.76 3.83
CA LEU A 104 -2.56 -4.72 3.31
C LEU A 104 -1.74 -4.05 2.20
N TYR A 105 -0.43 -4.12 2.34
CA TYR A 105 0.51 -3.80 1.30
C TYR A 105 1.21 -5.09 0.87
N MET A 106 1.32 -5.34 -0.44
CA MET A 106 1.93 -6.58 -0.93
C MET A 106 2.45 -6.46 -2.36
N TYR A 107 3.34 -7.38 -2.72
CA TYR A 107 3.78 -7.58 -4.10
C TYR A 107 3.22 -8.87 -4.70
N PHE A 108 3.01 -8.86 -6.00
CA PHE A 108 2.69 -10.06 -6.78
C PHE A 108 3.90 -10.61 -7.54
N PRO A 109 3.94 -11.95 -7.77
CA PRO A 109 2.93 -12.94 -7.35
C PRO A 109 2.99 -13.27 -5.86
N ILE A 110 1.84 -13.63 -5.29
CA ILE A 110 1.77 -14.13 -3.90
C ILE A 110 2.25 -15.57 -3.81
N ASP A 111 2.91 -15.92 -2.71
CA ASP A 111 3.31 -17.30 -2.46
C ASP A 111 2.12 -18.16 -1.95
N VAL A 112 2.34 -19.47 -1.94
CA VAL A 112 1.32 -20.46 -1.58
C VAL A 112 0.88 -20.39 -0.12
N ASN A 113 1.69 -19.83 0.77
CA ASN A 113 1.40 -19.71 2.20
C ASN A 113 0.61 -18.46 2.55
N PHE A 114 0.41 -17.53 1.60
CA PHE A 114 -0.39 -16.31 1.82
C PHE A 114 -1.72 -16.61 2.51
N TRP A 115 -2.44 -17.63 2.05
CA TRP A 115 -3.75 -18.02 2.61
C TRP A 115 -3.67 -18.76 3.95
N LEU A 116 -2.50 -19.27 4.33
CA LEU A 116 -2.27 -19.82 5.68
C LEU A 116 -2.04 -18.68 6.68
N VAL A 117 -1.31 -17.66 6.26
CA VAL A 117 -0.97 -16.47 7.06
C VAL A 117 -2.17 -15.54 7.23
N MET A 118 -2.97 -15.38 6.16
CA MET A 118 -4.19 -14.57 6.14
C MET A 118 -5.36 -15.38 5.56
N PRO A 119 -5.99 -16.26 6.35
CA PRO A 119 -7.10 -17.09 5.87
C PRO A 119 -8.37 -16.29 5.57
N ARG A 120 -8.48 -15.06 6.08
CA ARG A 120 -9.67 -14.21 5.99
C ARG A 120 -9.28 -12.77 5.66
N LEU A 121 -10.05 -12.14 4.77
CA LEU A 121 -9.87 -10.74 4.35
C LEU A 121 -11.16 -9.92 4.54
N ASP A 122 -12.11 -10.39 5.36
CA ASP A 122 -13.40 -9.74 5.55
C ASP A 122 -13.32 -8.39 6.28
N HIS A 123 -12.20 -8.12 6.93
CA HIS A 123 -11.89 -6.85 7.58
C HIS A 123 -11.07 -5.89 6.72
N LEU A 124 -10.58 -6.34 5.56
CA LEU A 124 -9.70 -5.56 4.70
C LEU A 124 -10.46 -4.36 4.10
N LYS A 125 -9.94 -3.16 4.33
CA LYS A 125 -10.50 -1.86 3.87
C LYS A 125 -9.62 -1.21 2.81
N SER A 126 -8.30 -1.39 2.90
CA SER A 126 -7.33 -0.83 1.97
C SER A 126 -6.35 -1.90 1.51
N LEU A 127 -6.07 -1.90 0.20
CA LEU A 127 -5.11 -2.81 -0.43
C LEU A 127 -4.19 -2.00 -1.32
N SER A 128 -2.89 -2.10 -1.08
CA SER A 128 -1.84 -1.51 -1.92
C SER A 128 -1.03 -2.63 -2.56
N VAL A 129 -0.92 -2.62 -3.88
CA VAL A 129 -0.27 -3.70 -4.62
C VAL A 129 0.84 -3.16 -5.50
N GLY A 130 1.99 -3.81 -5.43
CA GLY A 130 3.04 -3.74 -6.44
C GLY A 130 3.05 -5.02 -7.27
N ILE A 131 3.50 -4.93 -8.51
CA ILE A 131 3.74 -6.12 -9.33
C ILE A 131 5.17 -6.02 -9.84
N ASP A 132 5.94 -7.08 -9.61
CA ASP A 132 7.33 -7.15 -10.06
C ASP A 132 7.41 -7.25 -11.59
N ASP A 133 8.22 -6.38 -12.20
CA ASP A 133 8.52 -6.38 -13.63
C ASP A 133 9.13 -7.72 -14.10
N LEU A 134 9.85 -8.40 -13.20
CA LEU A 134 10.57 -9.63 -13.49
C LEU A 134 9.65 -10.85 -13.62
N VAL A 135 8.43 -10.78 -13.10
CA VAL A 135 7.51 -11.93 -13.02
C VAL A 135 6.26 -11.65 -13.86
N GLN A 136 6.42 -11.75 -15.18
CA GLN A 136 5.30 -11.64 -16.13
C GLN A 136 4.51 -12.95 -16.20
N THR A 137 3.71 -13.24 -15.18
CA THR A 137 2.81 -14.40 -15.20
C THR A 137 1.36 -13.95 -15.29
N PHE A 138 0.57 -14.64 -16.12
CA PHE A 138 -0.89 -14.45 -16.23
C PHE A 138 -1.61 -14.66 -14.88
N ASP A 139 -0.98 -15.42 -13.97
CA ASP A 139 -1.54 -15.75 -12.66
C ASP A 139 -1.70 -14.52 -11.76
N THR A 140 -0.89 -13.48 -11.90
CA THR A 140 -0.99 -12.25 -11.09
C THR A 140 -2.38 -11.61 -11.17
N LEU A 141 -2.99 -11.61 -12.36
CA LEU A 141 -4.34 -11.05 -12.54
C LEU A 141 -5.40 -11.87 -11.81
N CYS A 142 -5.29 -13.21 -11.88
CA CYS A 142 -6.18 -14.13 -11.19
C CYS A 142 -6.02 -14.03 -9.66
N GLN A 143 -4.79 -13.85 -9.18
CA GLN A 143 -4.50 -13.72 -7.75
C GLN A 143 -5.09 -12.42 -7.19
N LEU A 144 -4.93 -11.28 -7.87
CA LEU A 144 -5.56 -10.03 -7.43
C LEU A 144 -7.08 -10.14 -7.44
N GLN A 145 -7.69 -10.72 -8.49
CA GLN A 145 -9.13 -10.94 -8.51
C GLN A 145 -9.60 -11.81 -7.34
N THR A 146 -8.85 -12.87 -7.00
CA THR A 146 -9.16 -13.73 -5.85
C THR A 146 -9.14 -12.97 -4.52
N ILE A 147 -8.20 -12.04 -4.35
CA ILE A 147 -8.14 -11.16 -3.17
C ILE A 147 -9.36 -10.24 -3.13
N LEU A 148 -9.71 -9.60 -4.25
CA LEU A 148 -10.87 -8.72 -4.35
C LEU A 148 -12.18 -9.45 -4.02
N ASP A 149 -12.33 -10.70 -4.48
CA ASP A 149 -13.51 -11.53 -4.22
C ASP A 149 -13.64 -11.93 -2.74
N ARG A 150 -12.51 -12.07 -2.04
CA ARG A 150 -12.45 -12.44 -0.61
C ARG A 150 -12.48 -11.24 0.33
N ALA A 151 -12.40 -10.02 -0.18
CA ALA A 151 -12.36 -8.78 0.58
C ALA A 151 -13.61 -7.92 0.33
N PRO A 152 -14.81 -8.34 0.79
CA PRO A 152 -16.08 -7.68 0.48
C PRO A 152 -16.22 -6.27 1.06
N ARG A 153 -15.33 -5.86 1.97
CA ARG A 153 -15.29 -4.53 2.59
C ARG A 153 -14.15 -3.65 2.05
N LEU A 154 -13.43 -4.12 1.03
CA LEU A 154 -12.32 -3.39 0.45
C LEU A 154 -12.84 -2.13 -0.24
N TYR A 155 -12.52 -0.97 0.33
CA TYR A 155 -12.97 0.33 -0.14
C TYR A 155 -11.90 1.02 -1.01
N SER A 156 -10.63 0.85 -0.64
CA SER A 156 -9.47 1.49 -1.26
C SER A 156 -8.56 0.49 -1.96
N LEU A 157 -8.18 0.79 -3.20
CA LEU A 157 -7.21 0.02 -3.98
C LEU A 157 -6.14 0.95 -4.56
N THR A 158 -4.90 0.71 -4.17
CA THR A 158 -3.72 1.44 -4.63
C THR A 158 -2.85 0.54 -5.48
N PHE A 159 -2.40 1.07 -6.61
CA PHE A 159 -1.39 0.42 -7.43
C PHE A 159 -0.11 1.25 -7.39
N GLU A 160 0.89 0.71 -6.69
CA GLU A 160 2.17 1.39 -6.44
C GLU A 160 3.09 1.29 -7.64
N ARG A 161 3.11 0.13 -8.30
CA ARG A 161 3.98 -0.14 -9.44
C ARG A 161 3.34 -1.14 -10.39
N TRP A 162 3.34 -0.82 -11.68
CA TRP A 162 2.87 -1.68 -12.75
C TRP A 162 4.01 -2.13 -13.65
N PRO A 163 3.98 -3.35 -14.22
CA PRO A 163 5.01 -3.77 -15.14
C PRO A 163 4.95 -2.99 -16.45
N GLU A 164 6.11 -2.76 -17.07
CA GLU A 164 6.20 -2.01 -18.35
C GLU A 164 5.35 -2.62 -19.45
N THR A 165 5.17 -3.94 -19.40
CA THR A 165 4.39 -4.68 -20.39
C THR A 165 2.89 -4.40 -20.33
N PHE A 166 2.37 -3.81 -19.25
CA PHE A 166 0.96 -3.39 -19.15
C PHE A 166 0.70 -1.99 -19.73
N THR A 167 1.70 -1.35 -20.33
CA THR A 167 1.57 -0.02 -20.96
C THR A 167 0.44 0.05 -22.00
N ASP A 168 0.18 -1.03 -22.75
CA ASP A 168 -0.86 -1.05 -23.80
C ASP A 168 -2.26 -1.43 -23.31
N MET A 169 -2.37 -2.23 -22.26
CA MET A 169 -3.64 -2.63 -21.65
C MET A 169 -3.51 -2.68 -20.12
N PRO A 170 -3.86 -1.60 -19.41
CA PRO A 170 -3.87 -1.62 -17.97
C PRO A 170 -4.93 -2.65 -17.53
N PRO A 171 -4.64 -3.49 -16.52
CA PRO A 171 -5.46 -4.66 -16.25
C PRO A 171 -6.68 -4.31 -15.42
N PHE A 172 -7.38 -3.24 -15.75
CA PHE A 172 -8.61 -2.83 -15.05
C PHE A 172 -9.78 -3.81 -15.25
N ASN A 173 -9.58 -4.99 -15.83
CA ASN A 173 -10.60 -6.02 -15.98
C ASN A 173 -10.95 -6.75 -14.66
N TYR A 174 -10.67 -6.11 -13.53
CA TYR A 174 -11.08 -6.58 -12.22
C TYR A 174 -12.50 -6.16 -11.91
N SER A 175 -13.20 -7.02 -11.17
CA SER A 175 -14.47 -6.70 -10.55
C SER A 175 -14.34 -6.71 -9.04
N SER A 176 -14.70 -5.61 -8.41
CA SER A 176 -15.04 -5.57 -7.00
C SER A 176 -16.32 -4.77 -6.90
N ASN A 177 -17.23 -5.08 -5.99
CA ASN A 177 -18.43 -4.25 -5.77
C ASN A 177 -18.24 -3.24 -4.63
N SER A 178 -17.13 -3.31 -3.89
CA SER A 178 -16.88 -2.52 -2.69
C SER A 178 -15.86 -1.40 -2.90
N VAL A 179 -14.94 -1.55 -3.86
CA VAL A 179 -13.91 -0.53 -4.13
C VAL A 179 -14.58 0.74 -4.64
N ARG A 180 -14.32 1.86 -3.98
CA ARG A 180 -14.79 3.20 -4.37
C ARG A 180 -13.66 4.19 -4.53
N LEU A 181 -12.49 3.87 -3.98
CA LEU A 181 -11.32 4.71 -4.02
C LEU A 181 -10.21 3.98 -4.80
N LEU A 182 -9.67 4.65 -5.81
CA LEU A 182 -8.58 4.15 -6.65
C LEU A 182 -7.39 5.12 -6.61
N HIS A 183 -6.22 4.60 -6.27
CA HIS A 183 -4.95 5.32 -6.38
C HIS A 183 -4.10 4.73 -7.50
N LEU A 184 -3.85 5.54 -8.52
CA LEU A 184 -3.13 5.26 -9.76
C LEU A 184 -2.04 6.32 -10.00
N GLN A 185 -1.28 6.63 -8.96
CA GLN A 185 -0.26 7.69 -8.96
C GLN A 185 1.13 7.12 -9.28
N ASP A 186 1.30 6.59 -10.48
CA ASP A 186 2.63 6.26 -11.01
C ASP A 186 3.19 7.50 -11.72
N ILE A 187 4.15 8.17 -11.06
CA ILE A 187 4.75 9.42 -11.55
C ILE A 187 5.58 9.16 -12.81
N ASP A 188 6.29 8.03 -12.84
CA ASP A 188 7.16 7.66 -13.95
C ASP A 188 6.36 7.25 -15.20
N ARG A 189 5.11 6.80 -15.01
CA ARG A 189 4.26 6.24 -16.08
C ARG A 189 2.87 6.88 -16.10
N PRO A 190 2.76 8.14 -16.54
CA PRO A 190 1.48 8.84 -16.60
C PRO A 190 0.50 8.16 -17.57
N TYR A 191 -0.75 8.02 -17.14
CA TYR A 191 -1.81 7.38 -17.90
C TYR A 191 -2.17 8.19 -19.15
N ASN A 192 -2.08 7.56 -20.32
CA ASN A 192 -2.47 8.16 -21.59
C ASN A 192 -3.99 8.14 -21.80
N HIS A 193 -4.47 8.80 -22.87
CA HIS A 193 -5.90 8.91 -23.14
C HIS A 193 -6.59 7.56 -23.34
N ARG A 194 -5.95 6.62 -24.06
CA ARG A 194 -6.50 5.28 -24.30
C ARG A 194 -6.67 4.51 -23.00
N GLN A 195 -5.70 4.59 -22.10
CA GLN A 195 -5.78 3.95 -20.79
C GLN A 195 -6.88 4.56 -19.92
N CYS A 196 -7.07 5.88 -19.96
CA CYS A 196 -8.19 6.55 -19.28
C CYS A 196 -9.56 6.12 -19.84
N VAL A 197 -9.66 5.89 -21.16
CA VAL A 197 -10.86 5.31 -21.79
C VAL A 197 -11.13 3.92 -21.24
N ILE A 198 -10.12 3.05 -21.15
CA ILE A 198 -10.25 1.69 -20.60
C ILE A 198 -10.68 1.76 -19.14
N LEU A 199 -10.03 2.58 -18.31
CA LEU A 199 -10.39 2.78 -16.91
C LEU A 199 -11.86 3.19 -16.76
N SER A 200 -12.32 4.21 -17.48
CA SER A 200 -13.70 4.69 -17.38
C SER A 200 -14.77 3.64 -17.74
N ARG A 201 -14.39 2.62 -18.51
CA ARG A 201 -15.28 1.54 -18.97
C ARG A 201 -15.23 0.31 -18.07
N SER A 202 -14.20 0.18 -17.23
CA SER A 202 -14.02 -0.96 -16.35
C SER A 202 -15.04 -0.98 -15.21
N SER A 203 -15.18 -2.14 -14.55
CA SER A 203 -16.04 -2.25 -13.38
C SER A 203 -15.58 -1.31 -12.27
N LEU A 204 -14.28 -1.34 -11.97
CA LEU A 204 -13.65 -0.45 -10.98
C LEU A 204 -13.88 1.03 -11.30
N GLY A 205 -13.68 1.44 -12.55
CA GLY A 205 -13.85 2.84 -12.93
C GLY A 205 -15.30 3.31 -12.90
N LYS A 206 -16.26 2.45 -13.22
CA LYS A 206 -17.69 2.80 -13.18
C LYS A 206 -18.19 3.11 -11.77
N GLN A 207 -17.68 2.42 -10.75
CA GLN A 207 -18.11 2.61 -9.36
C GLN A 207 -17.20 3.53 -8.54
N CYS A 208 -16.05 3.91 -9.11
CA CYS A 208 -15.08 4.76 -8.43
C CYS A 208 -15.71 6.12 -8.09
N GLU A 209 -15.63 6.50 -6.82
CA GLU A 209 -16.05 7.78 -6.26
C GLU A 209 -14.86 8.71 -6.03
N ILE A 210 -13.68 8.16 -5.73
CA ILE A 210 -12.46 8.93 -5.47
C ILE A 210 -11.33 8.37 -6.34
N LEU A 211 -10.86 9.16 -7.28
CA LEU A 211 -9.74 8.79 -8.16
C LEU A 211 -8.53 9.67 -7.85
N SER A 212 -7.39 9.05 -7.58
CA SER A 212 -6.09 9.72 -7.60
C SER A 212 -5.28 9.18 -8.78
N ILE A 213 -4.87 10.02 -9.73
CA ILE A 213 -4.26 9.54 -10.99
C ILE A 213 -3.22 10.50 -11.56
N THR A 214 -2.10 9.96 -12.06
CA THR A 214 -1.16 10.70 -12.89
C THR A 214 -1.54 10.53 -14.36
N VAL A 215 -1.78 11.60 -15.11
CA VAL A 215 -2.19 11.55 -16.52
C VAL A 215 -1.22 12.28 -17.42
N LYS A 216 -1.09 11.81 -18.66
CA LYS A 216 -0.23 12.45 -19.65
C LYS A 216 -0.83 13.75 -20.18
N TYR A 217 -2.13 13.72 -20.49
CA TYR A 217 -2.81 14.80 -21.19
C TYR A 217 -3.92 15.42 -20.33
N ARG A 218 -4.02 16.76 -20.27
CA ARG A 218 -5.13 17.45 -19.59
C ARG A 218 -6.51 17.03 -20.10
N ARG A 219 -6.65 16.75 -21.40
CA ARG A 219 -7.91 16.25 -21.99
C ARG A 219 -8.39 14.93 -21.38
N SER A 220 -7.49 14.12 -20.82
CA SER A 220 -7.84 12.87 -20.13
C SER A 220 -8.61 13.14 -18.85
N ILE A 221 -8.29 14.22 -18.13
CA ILE A 221 -9.02 14.66 -16.92
C ILE A 221 -10.47 14.93 -17.26
N LEU A 222 -10.71 15.74 -18.31
CA LEU A 222 -12.05 16.08 -18.77
C LEU A 222 -12.82 14.85 -19.22
N TYR A 223 -12.13 13.90 -19.86
CA TYR A 223 -12.73 12.65 -20.28
C TYR A 223 -13.19 11.82 -19.07
N LEU A 224 -12.33 11.65 -18.05
CA LEU A 224 -12.65 10.88 -16.85
C LEU A 224 -13.84 11.51 -16.10
N LEU A 225 -13.83 12.83 -15.89
CA LEU A 225 -14.92 13.56 -15.24
C LEU A 225 -16.28 13.37 -15.96
N ARG A 226 -16.27 13.30 -17.30
CA ARG A 226 -17.49 13.09 -18.10
C ARG A 226 -17.97 11.64 -18.14
N LYS A 227 -17.08 10.67 -17.93
CA LYS A 227 -17.36 9.24 -18.16
C LYS A 227 -17.48 8.41 -16.89
N MET A 228 -16.82 8.80 -15.81
CA MET A 228 -16.94 8.15 -14.51
C MET A 228 -18.05 8.83 -13.71
N THR A 229 -19.29 8.42 -13.95
CA THR A 229 -20.48 9.12 -13.45
C THR A 229 -20.62 9.11 -11.92
N ASN A 230 -19.96 8.18 -11.23
CA ASN A 230 -19.95 8.12 -9.77
C ASN A 230 -18.79 8.90 -9.14
N LEU A 231 -17.87 9.43 -9.94
CA LEU A 231 -16.72 10.18 -9.45
C LEU A 231 -17.19 11.44 -8.74
N ARG A 232 -16.71 11.64 -7.51
CA ARG A 232 -16.98 12.79 -6.64
C ARG A 232 -15.72 13.55 -6.28
N ALA A 233 -14.59 12.84 -6.18
CA ALA A 233 -13.30 13.45 -5.95
C ALA A 233 -12.27 13.00 -7.00
N LEU A 234 -11.53 13.96 -7.56
CA LEU A 234 -10.43 13.71 -8.47
C LEU A 234 -9.18 14.43 -7.98
N ASN A 235 -8.19 13.64 -7.58
CA ASN A 235 -6.83 14.09 -7.34
C ASN A 235 -5.99 13.75 -8.57
N PHE A 236 -5.28 14.72 -9.15
CA PHE A 236 -4.51 14.43 -10.35
C PHE A 236 -3.16 15.13 -10.40
N ILE A 237 -2.24 14.49 -11.12
CA ILE A 237 -0.99 15.05 -11.62
C ILE A 237 -1.06 15.00 -13.15
N SER A 238 -0.68 16.08 -13.83
CA SER A 238 -0.72 16.15 -15.30
C SER A 238 0.66 16.49 -15.86
N GLN A 239 1.22 15.63 -16.70
CA GLN A 239 2.56 15.81 -17.28
C GLN A 239 2.60 16.98 -18.27
N GLU A 240 1.57 17.18 -19.09
CA GLU A 240 1.47 18.32 -20.03
C GLU A 240 1.11 19.65 -19.36
N ASP A 241 1.17 19.74 -18.03
CA ASP A 241 0.86 20.99 -17.36
C ASP A 241 2.09 21.91 -17.33
N PRO A 242 2.07 23.09 -17.99
CA PRO A 242 3.17 24.06 -17.94
C PRO A 242 3.50 24.55 -16.52
N TRP A 243 2.67 24.25 -15.51
CA TRP A 243 3.01 24.46 -14.10
C TRP A 243 4.11 23.54 -13.59
N ALA A 244 4.33 22.36 -14.18
CA ALA A 244 5.38 21.42 -13.76
C ALA A 244 6.79 22.03 -13.92
N ASP A 245 7.01 22.80 -14.98
CA ASP A 245 8.32 23.39 -15.27
C ASP A 245 8.66 24.59 -14.35
N ARG A 246 7.65 25.28 -13.80
CA ARG A 246 7.87 26.49 -12.99
C ARG A 246 8.39 26.19 -11.58
N ASN A 247 8.00 25.04 -11.01
CA ASN A 247 8.36 24.69 -9.64
C ASN A 247 9.77 24.10 -9.50
N GLN A 248 10.44 23.70 -10.59
CA GLN A 248 11.81 23.18 -10.52
C GLN A 248 12.88 24.28 -10.39
N HIS A 249 12.54 25.55 -10.66
CA HIS A 249 13.52 26.65 -10.68
C HIS A 249 13.41 27.69 -9.55
N TYR A 250 12.41 27.59 -8.66
CA TYR A 250 12.11 28.64 -7.66
C TYR A 250 12.30 28.24 -6.19
N SER A 251 13.15 27.25 -5.88
CA SER A 251 13.41 26.83 -4.50
C SER A 251 14.28 27.79 -3.65
N SER A 252 14.24 29.12 -3.88
CA SER A 252 15.06 30.05 -3.07
C SER A 252 14.48 31.44 -2.76
N SER A 253 13.22 31.76 -3.07
CA SER A 253 12.62 33.04 -2.64
C SER A 253 11.33 32.85 -1.84
N SER A 254 11.44 33.06 -0.53
CA SER A 254 10.39 32.97 0.48
C SER A 254 9.44 34.19 0.45
N SER A 255 8.62 34.31 -0.59
CA SER A 255 7.44 35.18 -0.56
C SER A 255 6.18 34.33 -0.41
N GLU A 256 5.57 34.40 0.78
CA GLU A 256 4.36 33.66 1.22
C GLU A 256 3.07 34.09 0.52
N ASP A 257 3.14 34.68 -0.66
CA ASP A 257 1.99 35.24 -1.35
C ASP A 257 2.07 34.96 -2.85
N ASP A 258 1.79 33.71 -3.23
CA ASP A 258 1.41 33.41 -4.61
C ASP A 258 0.34 32.31 -4.65
N GLY A 259 -0.76 32.60 -3.97
CA GLY A 259 -2.04 31.97 -4.24
C GLY A 259 -2.66 32.59 -5.49
N THR A 260 -2.10 32.36 -6.67
CA THR A 260 -2.71 32.83 -7.92
C THR A 260 -2.87 31.72 -8.96
N ASP A 261 -4.14 31.39 -9.19
CA ASP A 261 -4.73 30.91 -10.44
C ASP A 261 -4.12 29.68 -11.11
N ASP A 262 -4.37 28.53 -10.50
CA ASP A 262 -4.51 27.30 -11.28
C ASP A 262 -5.75 27.42 -12.19
N GLU A 263 -5.57 28.02 -13.38
CA GLU A 263 -6.61 28.25 -14.40
C GLU A 263 -7.43 26.99 -14.66
N LEU A 264 -6.79 25.81 -14.70
CA LEU A 264 -7.49 24.55 -14.94
C LEU A 264 -8.39 24.19 -13.75
N ILE A 265 -7.92 24.33 -12.52
CA ILE A 265 -8.74 24.06 -11.32
C ILE A 265 -9.86 25.09 -11.20
N ALA A 266 -9.61 26.37 -11.47
CA ALA A 266 -10.62 27.42 -11.49
C ALA A 266 -11.71 27.09 -12.54
N TRP A 267 -11.30 26.84 -13.79
CA TRP A 267 -12.20 26.45 -14.87
C TRP A 267 -12.98 25.16 -14.55
N LEU A 268 -12.34 24.16 -13.94
CA LEU A 268 -13.01 22.92 -13.52
C LEU A 268 -14.04 23.18 -12.43
N LYS A 269 -13.74 24.02 -11.44
CA LYS A 269 -14.67 24.41 -10.37
C LYS A 269 -15.86 25.21 -10.90
N ASP A 270 -15.66 26.04 -11.92
CA ASP A 270 -16.74 26.78 -12.57
C ASP A 270 -17.64 25.89 -13.42
N CYS A 271 -17.08 24.84 -14.02
CA CYS A 271 -17.81 23.94 -14.91
C CYS A 271 -18.49 22.76 -14.19
N LEU A 272 -18.09 22.44 -12.97
CA LEU A 272 -18.56 21.25 -12.25
C LEU A 272 -19.43 21.62 -11.05
N PRO A 273 -20.40 20.76 -10.69
CA PRO A 273 -21.19 20.96 -9.48
C PRO A 273 -20.29 21.10 -8.25
N SER A 274 -20.69 21.94 -7.29
CA SER A 274 -19.93 22.18 -6.04
C SER A 274 -19.76 20.93 -5.18
N THR A 275 -20.46 19.83 -5.48
CA THR A 275 -20.28 18.52 -4.85
C THR A 275 -19.00 17.81 -5.28
N TYR A 276 -18.33 18.28 -6.34
CA TYR A 276 -17.06 17.72 -6.80
C TYR A 276 -15.88 18.32 -6.04
N THR A 277 -15.01 17.46 -5.53
CA THR A 277 -13.72 17.87 -4.97
C THR A 277 -12.62 17.61 -6.01
N ILE A 278 -11.91 18.65 -6.42
CA ILE A 278 -10.85 18.52 -7.42
C ILE A 278 -9.60 19.13 -6.84
N THR A 279 -8.56 18.30 -6.75
CA THR A 279 -7.29 18.68 -6.17
C THR A 279 -6.20 18.37 -7.18
N ARG A 280 -5.35 19.35 -7.46
CA ARG A 280 -4.08 19.08 -8.13
C ARG A 280 -3.09 18.65 -7.06
N CYS A 281 -2.45 17.50 -7.25
CA CYS A 281 -1.34 17.09 -6.38
C CYS A 281 -0.07 17.77 -6.88
N THR A 282 0.62 18.49 -5.99
CA THR A 282 2.01 18.88 -6.23
C THR A 282 2.89 17.66 -5.98
N GLU A 283 3.88 17.42 -6.85
CA GLU A 283 4.91 16.41 -6.60
C GLU A 283 5.63 16.74 -5.29
N GLY A 284 5.20 16.13 -4.19
CA GLY A 284 5.98 16.06 -2.97
C GLY A 284 7.01 14.96 -3.19
N VAL A 285 8.27 15.35 -3.30
CA VAL A 285 9.44 14.48 -3.40
C VAL A 285 9.27 13.28 -2.46
N THR A 286 8.99 12.11 -3.05
CA THR A 286 9.06 10.82 -2.37
C THR A 286 10.54 10.47 -2.22
N GLU A 287 11.23 11.10 -1.27
CA GLU A 287 12.53 10.59 -0.83
C GLU A 287 12.31 9.26 -0.10
N PHE A 288 12.82 8.21 -0.73
CA PHE A 288 12.79 6.79 -0.37
C PHE A 288 12.70 6.48 1.13
N GLY A 289 11.68 5.68 1.50
CA GLY A 289 11.69 4.88 2.73
C GLY A 289 10.34 4.78 3.40
N THR A 290 9.51 3.83 2.93
CA THR A 290 8.50 3.11 3.74
C THR A 290 7.87 3.92 4.90
N ARG A 291 7.18 5.00 4.57
CA ARG A 291 6.01 5.44 5.31
C ARG A 291 5.01 5.92 4.29
N THR A 292 3.89 5.21 4.26
CA THR A 292 2.61 5.58 3.67
C THR A 292 2.50 7.10 3.64
N ILE A 293 2.30 7.67 2.45
CA ILE A 293 2.02 9.09 2.36
C ILE A 293 0.73 9.32 3.11
N GLY A 294 0.85 9.74 4.36
CA GLY A 294 -0.24 10.30 5.14
C GLY A 294 -0.59 11.65 4.53
N TYR A 295 -1.24 11.65 3.36
CA TYR A 295 -2.03 12.79 2.98
C TYR A 295 -3.17 12.86 4.00
N PRO A 296 -3.35 13.98 4.72
CA PRO A 296 -4.60 14.21 5.40
C PRO A 296 -5.65 14.45 4.31
N ILE A 297 -6.19 13.38 3.72
CA ILE A 297 -7.56 13.45 3.21
C ILE A 297 -8.39 13.64 4.47
N ARG A 298 -8.65 14.91 4.82
CA ARG A 298 -9.75 15.23 5.73
C ARG A 298 -11.01 14.73 5.02
N LEU A 299 -11.36 13.49 5.31
CA LEU A 299 -12.67 12.93 5.02
C LEU A 299 -13.67 13.81 5.77
N TRP A 300 -14.23 14.80 5.07
CA TRP A 300 -15.50 15.38 5.47
C TRP A 300 -16.56 14.32 5.21
N ILE A 301 -16.75 13.44 6.20
CA ILE A 301 -17.94 12.61 6.27
C ILE A 301 -19.06 13.56 6.69
N GLY A 302 -19.88 13.96 5.71
CA GLY A 302 -21.19 14.54 5.96
C GLY A 302 -22.21 13.46 6.31
#